data_AF-A0A8S1Q512-F1
#
_entry.id   AF-A0A8S1Q512-F1
#
_cell.length_a   1.000
_cell.length_b   1.000
_cell.length_c   1.000
_cell.angle_alpha   90.00
_cell.angle_beta   90.00
_cell.angle_gamma   90.00
#
_symmetry.space_group_name_H-M   'P 1'
#
loop_
_entity.id
_entity.type
_entity.pdbx_description
1 polymer ?
#
loop_
_entity_poly.entity_id
_entity_poly.type
_entity_poly.pdbx_seq_one_letter_code
_entity_poly.pdbx_strand_id
1 'polypeptide(L)'
;MADFWMTTANMFIYLIDKPKMSQKLLEKPPFKYIFDIIMATSKQTGYAKGLYTGDELDSNYYHLKNRKIFFLQKIIQLTSIILNEELQAQPIKIVAGLEPEKTNALLQAIYRAAVSGKNTNSQVEQILAAIGAGPLLQEKEFDQFQQTSNIQQVNINSVQNNQIELIKMIDKQKLHIQGLEYELKQKNNIIINQEQQIQALKNQLQQITNSDIFPLQFQQSIQND
;
A
#
# COMPACT_ATOMS: atom_id res chain seq x y z
N MET A 1 -2.23 28.91 -8.94
CA MET A 1 -1.69 27.91 -9.87
C MET A 1 -0.20 27.86 -9.62
N ALA A 2 0.41 26.69 -9.50
CA ALA A 2 1.83 26.60 -9.15
C ALA A 2 2.69 26.86 -10.42
N ASP A 3 3.53 27.90 -10.39
CA ASP A 3 4.34 28.37 -11.54
C ASP A 3 5.61 27.53 -11.78
N PHE A 4 5.59 26.24 -11.41
CA PHE A 4 6.79 25.37 -11.44
C PHE A 4 7.43 25.24 -12.83
N TRP A 5 6.64 25.39 -13.90
CA TRP A 5 7.10 25.30 -15.27
C TRP A 5 7.93 26.52 -15.69
N MET A 6 7.66 27.69 -15.12
CA MET A 6 8.32 28.96 -15.50
C MET A 6 9.80 28.94 -15.10
N THR A 7 10.09 28.43 -13.91
CA THR A 7 11.48 28.22 -13.44
C THR A 7 12.25 27.32 -14.39
N THR A 8 11.67 26.18 -14.79
CA THR A 8 12.31 25.27 -15.76
C THR A 8 12.55 25.97 -17.08
N ALA A 9 11.54 26.67 -17.63
CA ALA A 9 11.66 27.37 -18.90
C ALA A 9 12.79 28.41 -18.89
N ASN A 10 12.87 29.22 -17.83
CA ASN A 10 13.88 30.26 -17.67
C ASN A 10 15.30 29.70 -17.53
N MET A 11 15.47 28.50 -16.95
CA MET A 11 16.78 27.85 -16.90
C MET A 11 17.22 27.41 -18.29
N PHE A 12 16.36 26.68 -19.01
CA PHE A 12 16.76 26.06 -20.26
C PHE A 12 16.81 27.01 -21.46
N ILE A 13 16.14 28.17 -21.42
CA ILE A 13 16.12 29.13 -22.53
C ILE A 13 17.52 29.64 -22.92
N TYR A 14 18.45 29.69 -21.98
CA TYR A 14 19.84 30.10 -22.22
C TYR A 14 20.77 28.94 -22.58
N LEU A 15 20.30 27.70 -22.46
CA LEU A 15 21.11 26.50 -22.65
C LEU A 15 20.82 25.80 -23.96
N ILE A 16 19.56 25.71 -24.38
CA ILE A 16 19.16 24.98 -25.58
C ILE A 16 18.16 25.78 -26.42
N ASP A 17 18.36 25.79 -27.74
CA ASP A 17 17.43 26.45 -28.68
C ASP A 17 16.20 25.57 -28.99
N LYS A 18 16.37 24.24 -28.89
CA LYS A 18 15.33 23.24 -29.16
C LYS A 18 15.43 22.11 -28.14
N PRO A 19 14.30 21.59 -27.65
CA PRO A 19 12.91 21.97 -27.97
C PRO A 19 12.45 23.26 -27.26
N LYS A 20 11.43 23.94 -27.79
CA LYS A 20 10.92 25.20 -27.20
C LYS A 20 10.26 24.96 -25.85
N MET A 21 10.70 25.70 -24.84
CA MET A 21 10.14 25.69 -23.49
C MET A 21 8.79 26.40 -23.45
N SER A 22 7.70 25.63 -23.40
CA SER A 22 6.33 26.18 -23.31
C SER A 22 5.59 25.61 -22.10
N GLN A 23 4.70 26.42 -21.52
CA GLN A 23 3.85 26.01 -20.40
C GLN A 23 3.12 24.70 -20.67
N LYS A 24 2.44 24.59 -21.83
CA LYS A 24 1.67 23.39 -22.20
C LYS A 24 2.50 22.11 -22.19
N LEU A 25 3.75 22.17 -22.63
CA LEU A 25 4.64 21.01 -22.67
C LEU A 25 5.27 20.74 -21.29
N LEU A 26 5.51 21.75 -20.46
CA LEU A 26 6.09 21.55 -19.13
C LEU A 26 5.05 21.16 -18.07
N GLU A 27 3.79 21.52 -18.25
CA GLU A 27 2.68 21.06 -17.39
C GLU A 27 2.31 19.59 -17.64
N LYS A 28 2.51 19.09 -18.88
CA LYS A 28 2.29 17.68 -19.25
C LYS A 28 3.38 17.21 -20.22
N PRO A 29 4.60 16.98 -19.73
CA PRO A 29 5.75 16.68 -20.59
C PRO A 29 5.64 15.28 -21.21
N PRO A 30 5.46 15.16 -22.54
CA PRO A 30 5.51 13.86 -23.18
C PRO A 30 6.96 13.33 -23.15
N PHE A 31 7.13 12.00 -23.11
CA PHE A 31 8.46 11.38 -23.03
C PHE A 31 9.44 11.91 -24.10
N LYS A 32 8.98 12.04 -25.35
CA LYS A 32 9.80 12.56 -26.46
C LYS A 32 10.37 13.95 -26.15
N TYR A 33 9.58 14.81 -25.52
CA TYR A 33 10.01 16.14 -25.15
C TYR A 33 11.07 16.11 -24.04
N ILE A 34 10.89 15.26 -23.02
CA ILE A 34 11.89 15.04 -21.96
C ILE A 34 13.19 14.50 -22.55
N PHE A 35 13.10 13.50 -23.43
CA PHE A 35 14.24 12.93 -24.15
C PHE A 35 15.00 14.01 -24.93
N ASP A 36 14.29 14.82 -25.71
CA ASP A 36 14.89 15.89 -26.52
C ASP A 36 15.62 16.92 -25.66
N ILE A 37 15.05 17.30 -24.50
CA ILE A 37 15.72 18.20 -23.56
C ILE A 37 17.02 17.59 -23.05
N ILE A 38 16.99 16.34 -22.58
CA ILE A 38 18.16 15.68 -22.00
C ILE A 38 19.26 15.51 -23.07
N MET A 39 18.90 15.09 -24.28
CA MET A 39 19.86 14.95 -25.39
C MET A 39 20.44 16.30 -25.83
N ALA A 40 19.61 17.34 -25.93
CA ALA A 40 20.08 18.68 -26.28
C ALA A 40 21.02 19.24 -25.20
N THR A 41 20.69 19.06 -23.92
CA THR A 41 21.56 19.45 -22.81
C THR A 41 22.89 18.69 -22.84
N SER A 42 22.86 17.37 -23.00
CA SER A 42 24.06 16.55 -23.11
C SER A 42 24.95 17.00 -24.27
N LYS A 43 24.35 17.31 -25.42
CA LYS A 43 25.06 17.82 -26.59
C LYS A 43 25.70 19.19 -26.34
N GLN A 44 25.02 20.10 -25.64
CA GLN A 44 25.50 21.45 -25.40
C GLN A 44 26.61 21.51 -24.34
N THR A 45 26.46 20.74 -23.24
CA THR A 45 27.37 20.84 -22.09
C THR A 45 28.39 19.71 -22.00
N GLY A 46 28.21 18.63 -22.77
CA GLY A 46 28.95 17.39 -22.59
C GLY A 46 28.53 16.60 -21.34
N TYR A 47 27.50 17.03 -20.62
CA TYR A 47 26.96 16.31 -19.47
C TYR A 47 26.43 14.93 -19.88
N ALA A 48 26.63 13.92 -19.03
CA ALA A 48 26.18 12.56 -19.27
C ALA A 48 26.71 11.93 -20.59
N LYS A 49 27.84 12.42 -21.10
CA LYS A 49 28.47 11.86 -22.30
C LYS A 49 28.81 10.38 -22.08
N GLY A 50 28.38 9.54 -23.02
CA GLY A 50 28.59 8.09 -22.95
C GLY A 50 27.55 7.34 -22.09
N LEU A 51 26.63 8.02 -21.42
CA LEU A 51 25.57 7.36 -20.64
C LEU A 51 24.58 6.57 -21.53
N TYR A 52 24.37 7.06 -22.75
CA TYR A 52 23.53 6.45 -23.77
C TYR A 52 24.35 6.22 -25.04
N THR A 53 24.18 5.06 -25.65
CA THR A 53 24.98 4.64 -26.83
C THR A 53 24.12 3.90 -27.85
N GLY A 54 24.57 3.86 -29.11
CA GLY A 54 23.89 3.13 -30.18
C GLY A 54 22.44 3.58 -30.38
N ASP A 55 21.52 2.62 -30.31
CA ASP A 55 20.08 2.84 -30.53
C ASP A 55 19.45 3.74 -29.45
N GLU A 56 20.04 3.84 -28.25
CA GLU A 56 19.55 4.72 -27.17
C GLU A 56 19.64 6.22 -27.52
N LEU A 57 20.40 6.58 -28.56
CA LEU A 57 20.48 7.96 -29.05
C LEU A 57 19.29 8.32 -29.96
N ASP A 58 18.49 7.35 -30.41
CA ASP A 58 17.26 7.60 -31.16
C ASP A 58 16.02 7.48 -30.26
N SER A 59 15.19 8.52 -30.30
CA SER A 59 13.86 8.52 -29.69
C SER A 59 12.95 7.34 -30.10
N ASN A 60 13.09 6.79 -31.32
CA ASN A 60 12.27 5.68 -31.81
C ASN A 60 12.57 4.36 -31.09
N TYR A 61 13.77 4.22 -30.53
CA TYR A 61 14.15 3.05 -29.74
C TYR A 61 13.26 2.87 -28.50
N TYR A 62 12.70 3.97 -27.98
CA TYR A 62 11.90 4.02 -26.76
C TYR A 62 10.41 3.78 -26.98
N HIS A 63 10.03 2.89 -27.89
CA HIS A 63 8.63 2.50 -28.08
C HIS A 63 8.09 1.67 -26.89
N LEU A 64 8.95 0.83 -26.28
CA LEU A 64 8.59 0.04 -25.09
C LEU A 64 8.64 0.87 -23.80
N LYS A 65 7.65 0.66 -22.92
CA LYS A 65 7.57 1.30 -21.60
C LYS A 65 8.85 1.10 -20.78
N ASN A 66 9.39 -0.12 -20.75
CA ASN A 66 10.55 -0.47 -19.94
C ASN A 66 11.80 0.28 -20.38
N ARG A 67 12.00 0.46 -21.69
CA ARG A 67 13.11 1.24 -22.24
C ARG A 67 13.04 2.71 -21.78
N LYS A 68 11.84 3.30 -21.76
CA LYS A 68 11.64 4.67 -21.23
C LYS A 68 11.98 4.76 -19.75
N ILE A 69 11.62 3.74 -18.96
CA ILE A 69 11.92 3.68 -17.53
C ILE A 69 13.43 3.62 -17.31
N PHE A 70 14.14 2.71 -17.98
CA PHE A 70 15.60 2.58 -17.88
C PHE A 70 16.33 3.85 -18.30
N PHE A 71 15.86 4.51 -19.37
CA PHE A 71 16.39 5.80 -19.79
C PHE A 71 16.34 6.83 -18.66
N LEU A 72 15.18 6.97 -18.01
CA LEU A 72 15.00 7.92 -16.92
C LEU A 72 15.77 7.51 -15.65
N GLN A 73 15.86 6.23 -15.34
CA GLN A 73 16.64 5.72 -14.19
C GLN A 73 18.11 6.13 -14.28
N LYS A 74 18.74 5.92 -15.45
CA LYS A 74 20.14 6.28 -15.70
C LYS A 74 20.42 7.75 -15.40
N ILE A 75 19.61 8.67 -15.94
CA ILE A 75 19.83 10.12 -15.77
C ILE A 75 19.50 10.59 -14.36
N ILE A 76 18.47 10.03 -13.72
CA ILE A 76 18.11 10.37 -12.33
C ILE A 76 19.25 9.97 -11.39
N GLN A 77 19.78 8.75 -11.54
CA GLN A 77 20.89 8.28 -10.70
C GLN A 77 22.14 9.14 -10.91
N LEU A 78 22.49 9.45 -12.17
CA LEU A 78 23.63 10.32 -12.46
C LEU A 78 23.45 11.70 -11.83
N THR A 79 22.28 12.31 -12.00
CA THR A 79 22.00 13.65 -11.48
C THR A 79 22.04 13.65 -9.95
N SER A 80 21.49 12.63 -9.31
CA SER A 80 21.50 12.46 -7.86
C SER A 80 22.92 12.35 -7.30
N ILE A 81 23.80 11.56 -7.93
CA ILE A 81 25.21 11.42 -7.52
C ILE A 81 25.97 12.75 -7.71
N ILE A 82 25.76 13.44 -8.83
CA ILE A 82 26.51 14.67 -9.16
C ILE A 82 26.14 15.85 -8.26
N LEU A 83 24.86 15.95 -7.88
CA LEU A 83 24.36 16.98 -6.97
C LEU A 83 24.45 16.56 -5.50
N ASN A 84 24.62 15.27 -5.22
CA ASN A 84 24.51 14.69 -3.87
C ASN A 84 23.13 15.00 -3.22
N GLU A 85 22.07 14.90 -4.02
CA GLU A 85 20.69 15.20 -3.65
C GLU A 85 19.78 14.01 -4.02
N GLU A 86 18.80 13.67 -3.18
CA GLU A 86 17.79 12.67 -3.51
C GLU A 86 16.67 13.30 -4.35
N LEU A 87 16.46 12.77 -5.56
CA LEU A 87 15.44 13.27 -6.48
C LEU A 87 14.12 12.52 -6.29
N GLN A 88 13.04 13.25 -6.02
CA GLN A 88 11.71 12.66 -5.81
C GLN A 88 11.04 12.13 -7.09
N ALA A 89 11.62 12.43 -8.26
CA ALA A 89 11.03 12.09 -9.55
C ALA A 89 11.12 10.58 -9.81
N GLN A 90 9.97 9.94 -10.01
CA GLN A 90 9.91 8.50 -10.25
C GLN A 90 9.76 8.19 -11.75
N PRO A 91 10.67 7.41 -12.36
CA PRO A 91 10.60 7.01 -13.77
C PRO A 91 9.23 6.51 -14.23
N ILE A 92 8.59 5.65 -13.42
CA ILE A 92 7.30 5.04 -13.73
C ILE A 92 6.19 6.09 -13.80
N LYS A 93 6.21 7.07 -12.88
CA LYS A 93 5.23 8.16 -12.82
C LYS A 93 5.41 9.12 -13.99
N ILE A 94 6.65 9.45 -14.33
CA ILE A 94 6.98 10.29 -15.50
C ILE A 94 6.47 9.64 -16.79
N VAL A 95 6.75 8.34 -17.01
CA VAL A 95 6.28 7.61 -18.21
C VAL A 95 4.76 7.54 -18.28
N ALA A 96 4.08 7.50 -17.13
CA ALA A 96 2.62 7.54 -17.03
C ALA A 96 2.03 8.96 -17.19
N GLY A 97 2.86 10.00 -17.32
CA GLY A 97 2.40 11.40 -17.41
C GLY A 97 1.86 11.95 -16.09
N LEU A 98 2.31 11.42 -14.96
CA LEU A 98 1.94 11.83 -13.60
C LEU A 98 3.04 12.68 -12.96
N GLU A 99 2.67 13.48 -11.96
CA GLU A 99 3.58 14.30 -11.16
C GLU A 99 4.49 15.23 -12.00
N PRO A 100 3.90 16.10 -12.85
CA PRO A 100 4.68 17.02 -13.68
C PRO A 100 5.56 17.97 -12.86
N GLU A 101 5.19 18.30 -11.63
CA GLU A 101 5.97 19.12 -10.71
C GLU A 101 7.32 18.46 -10.41
N LYS A 102 7.30 17.17 -10.07
CA LYS A 102 8.52 16.39 -9.79
C LYS A 102 9.34 16.17 -11.06
N THR A 103 8.67 16.01 -12.20
CA THR A 103 9.34 15.93 -13.51
C THR A 103 10.11 17.23 -13.81
N ASN A 104 9.50 18.39 -13.53
CA ASN A 104 10.17 19.68 -13.67
C ASN A 104 11.31 19.85 -12.68
N ALA A 105 11.15 19.42 -11.43
CA ALA A 105 12.23 19.43 -10.44
C ALA A 105 13.44 18.60 -10.91
N LEU A 106 13.21 17.44 -11.53
CA LEU A 106 14.26 16.64 -12.18
C LEU A 106 14.95 17.41 -13.31
N LEU A 107 14.19 18.04 -14.22
CA LEU A 107 14.77 18.83 -15.31
C LEU A 107 15.63 19.99 -14.78
N GLN A 108 15.17 20.69 -13.74
CA GLN A 108 15.95 21.74 -13.08
C GLN A 108 17.23 21.19 -12.44
N ALA A 109 17.18 20.00 -11.82
CA ALA A 109 18.35 19.33 -11.28
C ALA A 109 19.36 18.95 -12.38
N ILE A 110 18.88 18.41 -13.50
CA ILE A 110 19.73 18.08 -14.67
C ILE A 110 20.42 19.34 -15.19
N TYR A 111 19.70 20.46 -15.30
CA TYR A 111 20.28 21.74 -15.68
C TYR A 111 21.42 22.16 -14.73
N ARG A 112 21.18 22.14 -13.41
CA ARG A 112 22.20 22.48 -12.41
C ARG A 112 23.43 21.58 -12.52
N ALA A 113 23.21 20.27 -12.67
CA ALA A 113 24.28 19.30 -12.82
C ALA A 113 25.10 19.55 -14.11
N ALA A 114 24.42 19.83 -15.22
CA ALA A 114 25.04 20.08 -16.51
C ALA A 114 25.87 21.38 -16.54
N VAL A 115 25.38 22.44 -15.91
CA VAL A 115 26.08 23.75 -15.86
C VAL A 115 27.20 23.74 -14.82
N SER A 116 27.19 22.82 -13.85
CA SER A 116 28.25 22.73 -12.83
C SER A 116 29.64 22.43 -13.39
N GLY A 117 29.74 21.92 -14.63
CA GLY A 117 31.01 21.59 -15.28
C GLY A 117 31.76 20.41 -14.66
N LYS A 118 31.15 19.69 -13.70
CA LYS A 118 31.75 18.50 -13.09
C LYS A 118 31.93 17.40 -14.13
N ASN A 119 33.09 16.75 -14.12
CA ASN A 119 33.33 15.59 -14.98
C ASN A 119 32.44 14.43 -14.52
N THR A 120 31.62 13.91 -15.43
CA THR A 120 30.68 12.82 -15.16
C THR A 120 31.18 11.44 -15.58
N ASN A 121 32.35 11.33 -16.22
CA ASN A 121 32.79 10.09 -16.87
C ASN A 121 32.91 8.93 -15.89
N SER A 122 33.52 9.16 -14.73
CA SER A 122 33.68 8.13 -13.70
C SER A 122 32.34 7.67 -13.14
N GLN A 123 31.40 8.58 -12.91
CA GLN A 123 30.05 8.27 -12.42
C GLN A 123 29.23 7.56 -13.50
N VAL A 124 29.38 7.94 -14.77
CA VAL A 124 28.75 7.25 -15.90
C VAL A 124 29.24 5.81 -15.97
N GLU A 125 30.55 5.57 -15.86
CA GLU A 125 31.10 4.20 -15.81
C GLU A 125 30.56 3.39 -14.63
N GLN A 126 30.47 3.98 -13.44
CA GLN A 126 29.89 3.31 -12.27
C GLN A 126 28.40 2.97 -12.47
N ILE A 127 27.63 3.89 -13.04
CA ILE A 127 26.21 3.66 -13.33
C ILE A 127 26.06 2.61 -14.42
N LEU A 128 26.89 2.64 -15.46
CA LEU A 128 26.90 1.61 -16.49
C LEU A 128 27.42 0.27 -15.95
N ALA A 129 28.26 0.22 -14.92
CA ALA A 129 28.62 -1.04 -14.28
C ALA A 129 27.47 -1.56 -13.39
N ALA A 130 26.80 -0.67 -12.67
CA ALA A 130 25.68 -1.01 -11.78
C ALA A 130 24.39 -1.37 -12.53
N ILE A 131 24.15 -0.73 -13.68
CA ILE A 131 22.96 -0.92 -14.53
C ILE A 131 23.29 -1.83 -15.74
N GLY A 132 24.52 -1.80 -16.23
CA GLY A 132 24.94 -2.43 -17.50
C GLY A 132 25.39 -3.88 -17.41
N ALA A 133 24.69 -4.69 -16.60
CA ALA A 133 24.42 -6.08 -16.97
C ALA A 133 23.43 -6.17 -18.18
N GLY A 134 23.60 -5.28 -19.17
CA GLY A 134 23.03 -5.35 -20.52
C GLY A 134 21.53 -5.10 -20.70
N PRO A 135 21.12 -4.26 -21.68
CA PRO A 135 19.75 -4.18 -22.19
C PRO A 135 19.25 -5.43 -22.96
N LEU A 136 19.87 -6.62 -22.80
CA LEU A 136 19.58 -7.81 -23.60
C LEU A 136 19.22 -9.09 -22.81
N LEU A 137 19.09 -9.04 -21.49
CA LEU A 137 18.68 -10.22 -20.70
C LEU A 137 17.53 -10.00 -19.71
N GLN A 138 16.93 -8.81 -19.65
CA GLN A 138 15.83 -8.53 -18.70
C GLN A 138 14.47 -8.28 -19.37
N GLU A 139 14.16 -8.97 -20.48
CA GLU A 139 12.75 -9.11 -20.86
C GLU A 139 11.99 -10.02 -19.87
N LYS A 140 12.68 -10.89 -19.13
CA LYS A 140 12.06 -11.80 -18.15
C LYS A 140 12.01 -11.29 -16.70
N GLU A 141 12.92 -10.40 -16.29
CA GLU A 141 12.96 -9.90 -14.90
C GLU A 141 12.19 -8.58 -14.70
N PHE A 142 11.92 -7.81 -15.77
CA PHE A 142 11.16 -6.57 -15.64
C PHE A 142 9.65 -6.80 -15.45
N ASP A 143 9.14 -7.95 -15.88
CA ASP A 143 7.80 -8.42 -15.50
C ASP A 143 7.68 -8.65 -13.99
N GLN A 144 8.79 -8.94 -13.31
CA GLN A 144 8.84 -9.11 -11.87
C GLN A 144 8.80 -7.77 -11.11
N PHE A 145 9.35 -6.69 -11.69
CA PHE A 145 9.30 -5.34 -11.08
C PHE A 145 7.99 -4.57 -11.39
N GLN A 146 7.29 -4.89 -12.48
CA GLN A 146 5.89 -4.44 -12.67
C GLN A 146 4.91 -5.29 -11.84
N GLN A 147 5.28 -6.53 -11.51
CA GLN A 147 4.57 -7.31 -10.52
C GLN A 147 4.71 -6.73 -9.11
N THR A 148 5.81 -6.13 -8.67
CA THR A 148 5.88 -5.61 -7.27
C THR A 148 4.94 -4.42 -6.99
N SER A 149 4.57 -3.63 -8.01
CA SER A 149 3.59 -2.53 -7.84
C SER A 149 2.13 -2.99 -7.98
N ASN A 150 1.87 -4.10 -8.69
CA ASN A 150 0.52 -4.70 -8.81
C ASN A 150 0.27 -5.84 -7.81
N ILE A 151 1.29 -6.56 -7.34
CA ILE A 151 1.20 -7.62 -6.32
C ILE A 151 0.92 -7.00 -4.95
N GLN A 152 1.39 -5.79 -4.65
CA GLN A 152 0.96 -5.12 -3.42
C GLN A 152 -0.55 -4.81 -3.43
N GLN A 153 -1.19 -4.53 -4.58
CA GLN A 153 -2.64 -4.30 -4.60
C GLN A 153 -3.46 -5.59 -4.76
N VAL A 154 -3.03 -6.53 -5.60
CA VAL A 154 -3.77 -7.80 -5.80
C VAL A 154 -3.71 -8.69 -4.55
N ASN A 155 -2.58 -8.74 -3.84
CA ASN A 155 -2.46 -9.52 -2.61
C ASN A 155 -3.17 -8.84 -1.42
N ILE A 156 -3.16 -7.50 -1.32
CA ILE A 156 -3.96 -6.78 -0.31
C ILE A 156 -5.45 -7.00 -0.57
N ASN A 157 -5.94 -6.95 -1.81
CA ASN A 157 -7.35 -7.15 -2.12
C ASN A 157 -7.82 -8.59 -1.89
N SER A 158 -7.03 -9.61 -2.23
CA SER A 158 -7.39 -11.01 -1.93
C SER A 158 -7.35 -11.30 -0.43
N VAL A 159 -6.34 -10.79 0.28
CA VAL A 159 -6.25 -10.94 1.74
C VAL A 159 -7.37 -10.16 2.45
N GLN A 160 -7.71 -8.96 1.99
CA GLN A 160 -8.83 -8.18 2.52
C GLN A 160 -10.18 -8.86 2.25
N ASN A 161 -10.41 -9.41 1.05
CA ASN A 161 -11.64 -10.12 0.75
C ASN A 161 -11.79 -11.39 1.60
N ASN A 162 -10.71 -12.17 1.74
CA ASN A 162 -10.70 -13.34 2.61
C ASN A 162 -10.89 -12.93 4.09
N GLN A 163 -10.26 -11.84 4.55
CA GLN A 163 -10.47 -11.30 5.90
C GLN A 163 -11.91 -10.83 6.12
N ILE A 164 -12.53 -10.15 5.15
CA ILE A 164 -13.92 -9.69 5.24
C ILE A 164 -14.87 -10.89 5.32
N GLU A 165 -14.62 -11.95 4.57
CA GLU A 165 -15.44 -13.17 4.60
C GLU A 165 -15.30 -13.92 5.94
N LEU A 166 -14.07 -14.02 6.47
CA LEU A 166 -13.80 -14.52 7.81
C LEU A 166 -14.48 -13.69 8.90
N ILE A 167 -14.43 -12.36 8.82
CA ILE A 167 -15.09 -11.46 9.78
C ILE A 167 -16.61 -11.68 9.74
N LYS A 168 -17.22 -11.77 8.56
CA LYS A 168 -18.66 -12.07 8.42
C LYS A 168 -19.03 -13.42 9.03
N MET A 169 -18.20 -14.45 8.85
CA MET A 169 -18.41 -15.76 9.48
C MET A 169 -18.29 -15.69 11.00
N ILE A 170 -17.30 -14.97 11.52
CA ILE A 170 -17.11 -14.77 12.97
C ILE A 170 -18.31 -14.02 13.56
N ASP A 171 -18.81 -12.97 12.92
CA ASP A 171 -19.96 -12.22 13.40
C ASP A 171 -21.24 -13.06 13.40
N LYS A 172 -21.44 -13.89 12.37
CA LYS A 172 -22.55 -14.85 12.33
C LYS A 172 -22.44 -15.88 13.46
N GLN A 173 -21.24 -16.39 13.73
CA GLN A 173 -21.02 -17.32 14.85
C GLN A 173 -21.23 -16.65 16.20
N LYS A 174 -20.74 -15.42 16.40
CA LYS A 174 -20.98 -14.64 17.62
C LYS A 174 -22.47 -14.42 17.87
N LEU A 175 -23.22 -14.05 16.84
CA LEU A 175 -24.66 -13.87 16.94
C LEU A 175 -25.37 -15.17 17.35
N HIS A 176 -24.93 -16.31 16.79
CA HIS A 176 -25.48 -17.61 17.16
C HIS A 176 -25.17 -17.98 18.62
N ILE A 177 -23.91 -17.79 19.06
CA ILE A 177 -23.50 -18.03 20.45
C ILE A 177 -24.32 -17.16 21.41
N GLN A 178 -24.50 -15.88 21.09
CA GLN A 178 -25.31 -14.97 21.91
C GLN A 178 -26.78 -15.45 22.03
N GLY A 179 -27.34 -16.03 20.95
CA GLY A 179 -28.64 -16.66 20.98
C GLY A 179 -28.71 -17.87 21.91
N LEU A 180 -27.70 -18.76 21.84
CA LEU A 180 -27.60 -19.93 22.73
C LEU A 180 -27.42 -19.53 24.20
N GLU A 181 -26.61 -18.50 24.47
CA GLU A 181 -26.43 -17.96 25.83
C GLU A 181 -27.76 -17.41 26.38
N TYR A 182 -28.54 -16.73 25.55
CA TYR A 182 -29.87 -16.26 25.94
C TYR A 182 -30.80 -17.42 26.29
N GLU A 183 -30.86 -18.46 25.44
CA GLU A 183 -31.68 -19.64 25.72
C GLU A 183 -31.25 -20.37 27.00
N LEU A 184 -29.95 -20.53 27.21
CA LEU A 184 -29.41 -21.13 28.44
C LEU A 184 -29.80 -20.31 29.67
N LYS A 185 -29.73 -18.98 29.59
CA LYS A 185 -30.14 -18.09 30.69
C LYS A 185 -31.63 -18.26 31.01
N GLN A 186 -32.50 -18.37 30.00
CA GLN A 186 -33.92 -18.62 30.23
C GLN A 186 -34.17 -19.97 30.88
N LYS A 187 -33.52 -21.03 30.40
CA LYS A 187 -33.60 -22.37 31.00
C LYS A 187 -33.13 -22.37 32.45
N ASN A 188 -32.03 -21.68 32.75
CA ASN A 188 -31.51 -21.61 34.11
C ASN A 188 -32.48 -20.92 35.07
N ASN A 189 -33.14 -19.84 34.64
CA ASN A 189 -34.18 -19.18 35.44
C ASN A 189 -35.35 -20.13 35.76
N ILE A 190 -35.76 -20.96 34.79
CA ILE A 190 -36.81 -21.97 35.00
C ILE A 190 -36.37 -23.00 36.03
N ILE A 191 -35.14 -23.51 35.93
CA ILE A 191 -34.58 -24.47 36.88
C ILE A 191 -34.56 -23.87 38.29
N ILE A 192 -34.07 -22.64 38.45
CA ILE A 192 -34.05 -21.94 39.75
C ILE A 192 -35.46 -21.85 40.35
N ASN A 193 -36.47 -21.51 39.54
CA ASN A 193 -37.85 -21.44 40.02
C ASN A 193 -38.37 -22.82 40.45
N GLN A 194 -38.09 -23.87 39.68
CA GLN A 194 -38.45 -25.25 40.03
C GLN A 194 -37.76 -25.70 41.31
N GLU A 195 -36.48 -25.38 41.50
CA GLU A 195 -35.75 -25.69 42.74
C GLU A 195 -36.37 -25.00 43.96
N GLN A 196 -36.76 -23.73 43.83
CA GLN A 196 -37.47 -23.00 44.89
C GLN A 196 -38.80 -23.66 45.25
N GLN A 197 -39.58 -24.10 44.24
CA GLN A 197 -40.83 -24.82 44.48
C GLN A 197 -40.60 -26.16 45.17
N ILE A 198 -39.60 -26.93 44.72
CA ILE A 198 -39.22 -28.21 45.36
C ILE A 198 -38.81 -27.97 46.82
N GLN A 199 -38.04 -26.92 47.09
CA GLN A 199 -37.64 -26.58 48.46
C GLN A 199 -38.84 -26.17 49.32
N ALA A 200 -39.79 -25.40 48.77
CA ALA A 200 -41.02 -25.03 49.47
C ALA A 200 -41.86 -26.27 49.82
N LEU A 201 -42.02 -27.20 48.87
CA LEU A 201 -42.72 -28.47 49.09
C LEU A 201 -42.01 -29.33 50.16
N LYS A 202 -40.68 -29.41 50.12
CA LYS A 202 -39.89 -30.10 51.16
C LYS A 202 -40.11 -29.49 52.54
N ASN A 203 -40.13 -28.17 52.65
CA ASN A 203 -40.40 -27.47 53.91
C ASN A 203 -41.83 -27.73 54.42
N GLN A 204 -42.83 -27.76 53.53
CA GLN A 204 -44.21 -28.11 53.88
C GLN A 204 -44.31 -29.56 54.39
N LEU A 205 -43.66 -30.52 53.73
CA LEU A 205 -43.61 -31.91 54.19
C LEU A 205 -42.95 -32.04 55.56
N GLN A 206 -41.86 -31.30 55.82
CA GLN A 206 -41.24 -31.27 57.16
C GLN A 206 -42.18 -30.74 58.24
N GLN A 207 -43.00 -29.74 57.94
CA GLN A 207 -43.98 -29.21 58.90
C GLN A 207 -45.08 -30.23 59.21
N ILE A 208 -45.56 -30.97 58.20
CA ILE A 208 -46.55 -32.06 58.39
C ILE A 208 -45.96 -33.17 59.27
N THR A 209 -44.72 -33.61 58.99
CA THR A 209 -44.05 -34.65 59.79
C THR A 209 -43.79 -34.22 61.24
N ASN A 210 -43.70 -32.91 61.51
CA ASN A 210 -43.52 -32.36 62.86
C ASN A 210 -44.87 -32.11 63.57
N SER A 211 -45.98 -31.95 62.85
CA SER A 211 -47.33 -31.77 63.44
C SER A 211 -48.03 -33.08 63.82
N ASP A 212 -47.58 -34.23 63.31
CA ASP A 212 -48.16 -35.55 63.62
C ASP A 212 -47.61 -36.20 64.92
N ILE A 213 -46.92 -35.44 65.78
CA ILE A 213 -46.77 -35.83 67.19
C ILE A 213 -47.99 -35.30 67.95
N PHE A 214 -49.16 -35.89 67.71
CA PHE A 214 -50.28 -35.81 68.66
C PHE A 214 -50.23 -37.02 69.60
N PRO A 215 -50.23 -36.82 70.94
CA PRO A 215 -50.12 -37.90 71.91
C PRO A 215 -51.39 -38.74 71.93
N LEU A 216 -51.25 -40.06 71.80
CA LEU A 216 -52.29 -41.03 72.13
C LEU A 216 -52.57 -40.98 73.64
N GLN A 217 -53.47 -40.10 74.06
CA GLN A 217 -54.24 -40.26 75.30
C GLN A 217 -55.68 -40.64 74.92
N PHE A 218 -55.97 -41.94 74.98
CA PHE A 218 -57.32 -42.42 75.25
C PHE A 218 -57.26 -43.21 76.56
N GLN A 219 -57.55 -42.54 77.67
CA GLN A 219 -58.15 -43.19 78.82
C GLN A 219 -59.66 -43.25 78.55
N GLN A 220 -60.25 -44.44 78.59
CA GLN A 220 -61.52 -44.63 79.28
C GLN A 220 -61.67 -46.11 79.66
N SER A 221 -61.55 -46.32 80.96
CA SER A 221 -62.10 -47.43 81.73
C SER A 221 -63.62 -47.54 81.53
N ILE A 222 -64.11 -48.72 81.19
CA ILE A 222 -65.44 -49.21 81.60
C ILE A 222 -65.29 -50.66 82.09
N GLN A 223 -65.76 -50.88 83.31
CA GLN A 223 -65.86 -52.14 84.05
C GLN A 223 -66.99 -53.05 83.53
N ASN A 224 -67.00 -54.29 84.06
CA ASN A 224 -68.03 -55.35 84.05
C ASN A 224 -67.85 -56.36 82.91
N ASP A 225 -67.62 -57.66 83.11
CA ASP A 225 -67.92 -58.60 84.22
C ASP A 225 -66.72 -59.49 84.64
#